data_AF-A0A1I0EAR4-F1
#
_entry.id   AF-A0A1I0EAR4-F1
#
_cell.length_a   1.000
_cell.length_b   1.000
_cell.length_c   1.000
_cell.angle_alpha   90.00
_cell.angle_beta   90.00
_cell.angle_gamma   90.00
#
_symmetry.space_group_name_H-M   'P 1'
#
loop_
_entity.id
_entity.type
_entity.pdbx_description
1 polymer ?
#
loop_
_entity_poly.entity_id
_entity_poly.type
_entity_poly.pdbx_seq_one_letter_code
_entity_poly.pdbx_strand_id
1 'polypeptide(L)'
;MSTINNSYEYYQSSQGLLSMLNSKKSGNALIDQIISNNDLKYQQKMESMGLSSSSSNSKYKNVDKAATNLLDALSKLDDKSLYEAESGKEYDNADLLKGVTNFVTAYNSTITNLTSCGGTLYNTFQSEFLEAYKAKAEDFANIGITMGSDNKLVIDQEKLAAANPEDIKALLGSTSSYYKNIASTVDSIDTIVNKAMALSSGTYSSSGLML
;
A
#
# COMPACT_ATOMS: atom_id res chain seq x y z
N MET A 1 33.76 0.61 3.92
CA MET A 1 32.56 -0.08 3.40
C MET A 1 31.44 0.18 4.38
N SER A 2 30.56 1.13 4.09
CA SER A 2 29.43 1.47 4.95
C SER A 2 28.27 0.52 4.67
N THR A 3 27.97 -0.36 5.61
CA THR A 3 26.72 -1.11 5.67
C THR A 3 25.62 -0.13 6.07
N ILE A 4 24.75 0.18 5.11
CA ILE A 4 23.48 0.89 5.36
C ILE A 4 22.58 -0.11 6.08
N ASN A 5 22.65 -0.14 7.42
CA ASN A 5 21.79 -0.99 8.22
C ASN A 5 20.44 -0.31 8.38
N ASN A 6 19.52 -0.75 7.52
CA ASN A 6 18.07 -0.86 7.71
C ASN A 6 17.40 0.18 8.63
N SER A 7 16.79 1.19 7.99
CA SER A 7 15.91 2.19 8.57
C SER A 7 14.84 1.60 9.50
N TYR A 8 14.44 0.34 9.32
CA TYR A 8 13.38 -0.30 10.11
C TYR A 8 13.77 -0.59 11.57
N GLU A 9 15.03 -0.94 11.85
CA GLU A 9 15.50 -1.23 13.22
C GLU A 9 15.64 0.05 14.06
N TYR A 10 15.96 1.18 13.43
CA TYR A 10 15.97 2.49 14.07
C TYR A 10 14.55 2.96 14.45
N TYR A 11 13.54 2.57 13.67
CA TYR A 11 12.14 2.93 13.94
C TYR A 11 11.50 2.07 15.02
N GLN A 12 11.73 0.75 15.03
CA GLN A 12 11.22 -0.12 16.09
C GLN A 12 11.83 0.19 17.47
N SER A 13 13.14 0.46 17.51
CA SER A 13 13.79 0.92 18.74
C SER A 13 13.27 2.29 19.20
N SER A 14 12.93 3.19 18.27
CA SER A 14 12.32 4.48 18.61
C SER A 14 10.90 4.36 19.17
N GLN A 15 10.09 3.39 18.73
CA GLN A 15 8.75 3.14 19.27
C GLN A 15 8.80 2.57 20.69
N GLY A 16 9.76 1.69 20.98
CA GLY A 16 10.03 1.20 22.33
C GLY A 16 10.50 2.30 23.28
N LEU A 17 11.39 3.20 22.79
CA LEU A 17 11.84 4.37 23.54
C LEU A 17 10.70 5.37 23.79
N LEU A 18 9.85 5.65 22.80
CA LEU A 18 8.66 6.50 22.97
C LEU A 18 7.68 5.90 23.99
N SER A 19 7.48 4.58 24.00
CA SER A 19 6.65 3.89 24.97
C SER A 19 7.24 3.92 26.39
N MET A 20 8.57 3.81 26.51
CA MET A 20 9.29 3.99 27.79
C MET A 20 9.28 5.44 28.30
N LEU A 21 9.32 6.42 27.41
CA LEU A 21 9.16 7.84 27.73
C LEU A 21 7.71 8.16 28.15
N ASN A 22 6.72 7.56 27.48
CA ASN A 22 5.29 7.74 27.76
C ASN A 22 4.83 7.02 29.05
N SER A 23 5.54 5.99 29.50
CA SER A 23 5.26 5.31 30.79
C SER A 23 5.86 6.03 32.00
N LYS A 24 6.73 7.04 31.82
CA LYS A 24 7.25 7.93 32.88
C LYS A 24 6.63 9.32 32.85
N LYS A 25 5.34 9.36 32.53
CA LYS A 25 4.47 10.52 32.37
C LYS A 25 4.21 11.20 33.72
N SER A 26 5.07 12.12 34.13
CA SER A 26 4.71 13.34 34.85
C SER A 26 5.96 14.06 35.37
N GLY A 27 6.28 15.23 34.80
CA GLY A 27 7.06 16.26 35.49
C GLY A 27 8.37 16.74 34.85
N ASN A 28 8.72 16.37 33.62
CA ASN A 28 9.94 16.87 32.98
C ASN A 28 9.63 17.66 31.70
N ALA A 29 9.74 18.99 31.79
CA ALA A 29 9.45 19.94 30.71
C ALA A 29 10.23 19.67 29.41
N LEU A 30 11.44 19.08 29.49
CA LEU A 30 12.21 18.72 28.30
C LEU A 30 11.59 17.54 27.54
N ILE A 31 10.98 16.58 28.25
CA ILE A 31 10.28 15.45 27.65
C ILE A 31 9.01 15.95 26.95
N ASP A 32 8.25 16.83 27.61
CA ASP A 32 7.05 17.44 27.04
C ASP A 32 7.37 18.27 25.79
N GLN A 33 8.48 19.02 25.81
CA GLN A 33 8.92 19.85 24.69
C GLN A 33 9.46 19.03 23.52
N ILE A 34 10.10 17.88 23.77
CA ILE A 34 10.54 16.94 22.70
C ILE A 34 9.33 16.30 22.03
N ILE A 35 8.33 15.86 22.80
CA ILE A 35 7.09 15.28 22.28
C ILE A 35 6.36 16.33 21.41
N SER A 36 6.17 17.53 21.95
CA SER A 36 5.50 18.64 21.24
C SER A 36 6.22 19.05 19.95
N ASN A 37 7.56 19.12 19.95
CA ASN A 37 8.33 19.42 18.75
C ASN A 37 8.25 18.33 17.69
N ASN A 38 8.15 17.07 18.11
CA ASN A 38 7.96 15.96 17.19
C ASN A 38 6.57 16.03 16.56
N ASP A 39 5.54 16.22 17.38
CA ASP A 39 4.15 16.40 16.93
C ASP A 39 4.01 17.57 15.95
N LEU A 40 4.66 18.71 16.20
CA LEU A 40 4.62 19.87 15.32
C LEU A 40 5.31 19.59 13.97
N LYS A 41 6.48 18.93 13.97
CA LYS A 41 7.15 18.52 12.73
C LYS A 41 6.32 17.50 11.94
N TYR A 42 5.62 16.60 12.64
CA TYR A 42 4.70 15.67 12.00
C TYR A 42 3.48 16.38 11.42
N GLN A 43 2.87 17.32 12.14
CA GLN A 43 1.77 18.14 11.62
C GLN A 43 2.21 18.91 10.38
N GLN A 44 3.39 19.54 10.37
CA GLN A 44 3.93 20.23 9.19
C GLN A 44 4.22 19.28 8.02
N LYS A 45 4.73 18.08 8.29
CA LYS A 45 4.92 17.03 7.28
C LYS A 45 3.56 16.58 6.72
N MET A 46 2.51 16.59 7.53
CA MET A 46 1.18 16.18 7.13
C MET A 46 0.40 17.28 6.40
N GLU A 47 0.57 18.54 6.80
CA GLU A 47 0.10 19.71 6.05
C GLU A 47 0.77 19.77 4.67
N SER A 48 2.08 19.50 4.59
CA SER A 48 2.77 19.38 3.29
C SER A 48 2.37 18.14 2.49
N MET A 49 1.67 17.18 3.11
CA MET A 49 0.98 16.06 2.45
C MET A 49 -0.51 16.32 2.18
N GLY A 50 -1.04 17.51 2.52
CA GLY A 50 -2.42 17.92 2.26
C GLY A 50 -3.48 17.44 3.27
N LEU A 51 -3.06 16.95 4.44
CA LEU A 51 -3.89 16.17 5.39
C LEU A 51 -4.72 17.03 6.39
N SER A 52 -4.88 18.34 6.21
CA SER A 52 -5.42 19.26 7.25
C SER A 52 -6.94 19.56 7.20
N SER A 53 -7.77 18.85 6.41
CA SER A 53 -9.21 19.15 6.30
C SER A 53 -10.15 17.95 6.50
N SER A 54 -11.36 18.17 7.05
CA SER A 54 -12.40 17.13 7.20
C SER A 54 -12.88 16.52 5.86
N SER A 55 -12.75 17.22 4.73
CA SER A 55 -13.02 16.66 3.39
C SER A 55 -11.96 15.63 2.99
N SER A 56 -10.72 15.85 3.42
CA SER A 56 -9.59 14.96 3.16
C SER A 56 -9.77 13.59 3.83
N ASN A 57 -10.44 13.51 4.99
CA ASN A 57 -10.72 12.24 5.70
C ASN A 57 -11.47 11.21 4.84
N SER A 58 -12.46 11.64 4.06
CA SER A 58 -13.22 10.74 3.18
C SER A 58 -12.37 10.22 2.02
N LYS A 59 -11.50 11.05 1.46
CA LYS A 59 -10.61 10.70 0.35
C LYS A 59 -9.52 9.73 0.81
N TYR A 60 -8.94 9.94 1.99
CA TYR A 60 -7.93 9.04 2.55
C TYR A 60 -8.51 7.67 2.88
N LYS A 61 -9.71 7.63 3.48
CA LYS A 61 -10.41 6.36 3.72
C LYS A 61 -10.74 5.61 2.44
N ASN A 62 -11.02 6.32 1.35
CA ASN A 62 -11.23 5.69 0.04
C ASN A 62 -9.92 5.14 -0.55
N VAL A 63 -8.79 5.85 -0.37
CA VAL A 63 -7.47 5.36 -0.76
C VAL A 63 -7.12 4.10 0.00
N ASP A 64 -7.26 4.12 1.33
CA ASP A 64 -7.03 2.98 2.21
C ASP A 64 -7.86 1.77 1.79
N LYS A 65 -9.19 1.95 1.68
CA LYS A 65 -10.09 0.88 1.21
C LYS A 65 -9.73 0.35 -0.18
N ALA A 66 -9.34 1.23 -1.12
CA ALA A 66 -8.93 0.80 -2.46
C ALA A 66 -7.62 0.00 -2.42
N ALA A 67 -6.66 0.43 -1.59
CA ALA A 67 -5.38 -0.25 -1.36
C ALA A 67 -5.59 -1.62 -0.71
N THR A 68 -6.45 -1.73 0.32
CA THR A 68 -6.82 -3.02 0.91
C THR A 68 -7.49 -3.94 -0.12
N ASN A 69 -8.44 -3.43 -0.91
CA ASN A 69 -9.09 -4.22 -1.96
C ASN A 69 -8.08 -4.71 -3.02
N LEU A 70 -7.04 -3.93 -3.33
CA LEU A 70 -5.97 -4.34 -4.22
C LEU A 70 -5.18 -5.51 -3.63
N LEU A 71 -4.81 -5.44 -2.35
CA LEU A 71 -4.12 -6.52 -1.66
C LEU A 71 -5.00 -7.78 -1.54
N ASP A 72 -6.28 -7.62 -1.28
CA ASP A 72 -7.24 -8.73 -1.26
C ASP A 72 -7.38 -9.39 -2.64
N ALA A 73 -7.40 -8.60 -3.71
CA ALA A 73 -7.45 -9.13 -5.07
C ALA A 73 -6.19 -9.92 -5.42
N LEU A 74 -5.01 -9.43 -5.01
CA LEU A 74 -3.76 -10.17 -5.14
C LEU A 74 -3.73 -11.44 -4.28
N SER A 75 -4.22 -11.37 -3.04
CA SER A 75 -4.24 -12.51 -2.12
C SER A 75 -5.09 -13.66 -2.67
N LYS A 76 -6.21 -13.33 -3.34
CA LYS A 76 -7.04 -14.34 -4.02
C LYS A 76 -6.32 -15.03 -5.17
N LEU A 77 -5.38 -14.37 -5.83
CA LEU A 77 -4.55 -14.97 -6.88
C LEU A 77 -3.49 -15.93 -6.34
N ASP A 78 -3.33 -16.05 -5.01
CA ASP A 78 -2.43 -17.03 -4.39
C ASP A 78 -3.08 -18.43 -4.25
N ASP A 79 -4.39 -18.54 -4.48
CA ASP A 79 -5.10 -19.80 -4.40
C ASP A 79 -4.57 -20.79 -5.45
N LYS A 80 -3.96 -21.88 -4.97
CA LYS A 80 -3.36 -22.93 -5.82
C LYS A 80 -4.38 -23.57 -6.77
N SER A 81 -5.65 -23.64 -6.36
CA SER A 81 -6.70 -24.25 -7.18
C SER A 81 -6.93 -23.49 -8.50
N LEU A 82 -6.54 -22.22 -8.57
CA LEU A 82 -6.61 -21.42 -9.82
C LEU A 82 -5.60 -21.88 -10.88
N TYR A 83 -4.59 -22.66 -10.51
CA TYR A 83 -3.48 -23.07 -11.38
C TYR A 83 -3.45 -24.58 -11.65
N GLU A 84 -4.33 -25.33 -11.01
CA GLU A 84 -4.36 -26.78 -11.10
C GLU A 84 -5.66 -27.23 -11.77
N ALA A 85 -5.58 -28.23 -12.65
CA ALA A 85 -6.78 -28.85 -13.19
C ALA A 85 -7.49 -29.64 -12.08
N GLU A 86 -8.82 -29.51 -11.99
CA GLU A 86 -9.60 -30.38 -11.13
C GLU A 86 -9.44 -31.84 -11.61
N SER A 87 -9.26 -32.78 -10.68
CA SER A 87 -8.97 -34.18 -11.02
C SER A 87 -10.02 -34.75 -11.98
N GLY A 88 -9.57 -35.10 -13.19
CA GLY A 88 -10.42 -35.68 -14.24
C GLY A 88 -11.14 -34.67 -15.15
N LYS A 89 -10.81 -33.37 -15.07
CA LYS A 89 -11.31 -32.33 -15.98
C LYS A 89 -10.18 -31.63 -16.73
N GLU A 90 -10.50 -31.01 -17.87
CA GLU A 90 -9.59 -30.06 -18.51
C GLU A 90 -9.43 -28.82 -17.63
N TYR A 91 -8.25 -28.22 -17.68
CA TYR A 91 -7.95 -27.01 -16.92
C TYR A 91 -8.79 -25.83 -17.45
N ASP A 92 -9.59 -25.24 -16.57
CA ASP A 92 -10.36 -24.04 -16.85
C ASP A 92 -9.68 -22.83 -16.20
N ASN A 93 -9.24 -21.87 -17.02
CA ASN A 93 -8.57 -20.67 -16.56
C ASN A 93 -9.54 -19.50 -16.31
N ALA A 94 -10.86 -19.68 -16.45
CA ALA A 94 -11.84 -18.61 -16.33
C ALA A 94 -11.77 -17.88 -14.98
N ASP A 95 -11.63 -18.61 -13.87
CA ASP A 95 -11.53 -18.01 -12.54
C ASP A 95 -10.21 -17.27 -12.33
N LEU A 96 -9.10 -17.79 -12.89
CA LEU A 96 -7.81 -17.11 -12.89
C LEU A 96 -7.87 -15.79 -13.67
N LEU A 97 -8.39 -15.81 -14.89
CA LEU A 97 -8.56 -14.62 -15.75
C LEU A 97 -9.45 -13.57 -15.08
N LYS A 98 -10.53 -14.01 -14.42
CA LYS A 98 -11.40 -13.14 -13.63
C LYS A 98 -10.67 -12.55 -12.42
N GLY A 99 -9.84 -13.34 -11.75
CA GLY A 99 -8.97 -12.89 -10.66
C GLY A 99 -8.01 -11.78 -11.14
N VAL A 100 -7.34 -11.98 -12.27
CA VAL A 100 -6.43 -10.98 -12.86
C VAL A 100 -7.18 -9.70 -13.25
N THR A 101 -8.37 -9.85 -13.83
CA THR A 101 -9.23 -8.70 -14.18
C THR A 101 -9.64 -7.90 -12.94
N ASN A 102 -10.00 -8.59 -11.85
CA ASN A 102 -10.31 -7.97 -10.57
C ASN A 102 -9.10 -7.23 -9.99
N PHE A 103 -7.90 -7.82 -10.07
CA PHE A 103 -6.65 -7.18 -9.67
C PHE A 103 -6.41 -5.87 -10.44
N VAL A 104 -6.50 -5.89 -11.78
CA VAL A 104 -6.32 -4.68 -12.60
C VAL A 104 -7.36 -3.62 -12.26
N THR A 105 -8.61 -4.03 -12.05
CA THR A 105 -9.69 -3.13 -11.64
C THR A 105 -9.40 -2.49 -10.28
N ALA A 106 -8.95 -3.27 -9.30
CA ALA A 106 -8.58 -2.77 -7.98
C ALA A 106 -7.38 -1.82 -8.05
N TYR A 107 -6.35 -2.15 -8.83
CA TYR A 107 -5.19 -1.28 -9.04
C TYR A 107 -5.61 0.07 -9.63
N ASN A 108 -6.40 0.05 -10.69
CA ASN A 108 -6.90 1.26 -11.34
C ASN A 108 -7.76 2.13 -10.40
N SER A 109 -8.53 1.48 -9.52
CA SER A 109 -9.28 2.15 -8.46
C SER A 109 -8.34 2.82 -7.46
N THR A 110 -7.27 2.16 -7.02
CA THR A 110 -6.26 2.73 -6.11
C THR A 110 -5.60 3.96 -6.72
N ILE A 111 -5.12 3.89 -7.97
CA ILE A 111 -4.52 5.05 -8.66
C ILE A 111 -5.52 6.20 -8.81
N THR A 112 -6.80 5.90 -9.09
CA THR A 112 -7.85 6.93 -9.20
C THR A 112 -8.11 7.62 -7.86
N ASN A 113 -8.16 6.87 -6.76
CA ASN A 113 -8.36 7.43 -5.42
C ASN A 113 -7.12 8.21 -4.95
N LEU A 114 -5.91 7.74 -5.23
CA LEU A 114 -4.67 8.47 -4.97
C LEU A 114 -4.65 9.81 -5.72
N THR A 115 -5.00 9.78 -7.02
CA THR A 115 -5.08 11.01 -7.84
C THR A 115 -6.11 12.00 -7.26
N SER A 116 -7.23 11.49 -6.73
CA SER A 116 -8.28 12.31 -6.09
C SER A 116 -7.84 12.94 -4.77
N CYS A 117 -6.90 12.30 -4.05
CA CYS A 117 -6.21 12.86 -2.89
C CYS A 117 -5.24 13.98 -3.31
N GLY A 118 -4.43 13.73 -4.33
CA GLY A 118 -3.38 14.64 -4.78
C GLY A 118 -2.25 14.83 -3.75
N GLY A 119 -1.43 15.87 -3.98
CA GLY A 119 -0.35 16.24 -3.07
C GLY A 119 0.76 15.19 -2.94
N THR A 120 1.50 15.26 -1.83
CA THR A 120 2.64 14.37 -1.58
C THR A 120 2.22 12.91 -1.44
N LEU A 121 1.03 12.62 -0.88
CA LEU A 121 0.53 11.25 -0.74
C LEU A 121 0.37 10.56 -2.12
N TYR A 122 -0.23 11.26 -3.08
CA TYR A 122 -0.30 10.80 -4.47
C TYR A 122 1.11 10.57 -5.04
N ASN A 123 1.99 11.58 -4.99
CA ASN A 123 3.31 11.52 -5.61
C ASN A 123 4.17 10.38 -5.06
N THR A 124 4.13 10.13 -3.75
CA THR A 124 4.90 9.06 -3.10
C THR A 124 4.39 7.69 -3.54
N PHE A 125 3.11 7.39 -3.31
CA PHE A 125 2.60 6.05 -3.55
C PHE A 125 2.45 5.72 -5.04
N GLN A 126 2.10 6.70 -5.87
CA GLN A 126 2.11 6.51 -7.33
C GLN A 126 3.52 6.14 -7.82
N SER A 127 4.57 6.78 -7.30
CA SER A 127 5.94 6.45 -7.68
C SER A 127 6.30 5.03 -7.27
N GLU A 128 5.95 4.60 -6.05
CA GLU A 128 6.18 3.22 -5.58
C GLU A 128 5.45 2.19 -6.46
N PHE A 129 4.18 2.42 -6.79
CA PHE A 129 3.42 1.55 -7.70
C PHE A 129 4.01 1.51 -9.10
N LEU A 130 4.48 2.64 -9.61
CA LEU A 130 5.11 2.75 -10.92
C LEU A 130 6.45 2.02 -10.97
N GLU A 131 7.28 2.16 -9.92
CA GLU A 131 8.56 1.47 -9.82
C GLU A 131 8.37 -0.05 -9.69
N ALA A 132 7.39 -0.48 -8.89
CA ALA A 132 7.03 -1.90 -8.77
C ALA A 132 6.60 -2.50 -10.12
N TYR A 133 5.78 -1.78 -10.90
CA TYR A 133 5.41 -2.20 -12.25
C TYR A 133 6.61 -2.20 -13.20
N LYS A 134 7.39 -1.12 -13.24
CA LYS A 134 8.55 -1.00 -14.15
C LYS A 134 9.56 -2.11 -13.95
N ALA A 135 9.78 -2.56 -12.72
CA ALA A 135 10.66 -3.68 -12.41
C ALA A 135 10.23 -4.99 -13.09
N LYS A 136 8.94 -5.15 -13.42
CA LYS A 136 8.37 -6.35 -14.05
C LYS A 136 7.57 -6.04 -15.31
N ALA A 137 7.87 -4.92 -15.99
CA ALA A 137 7.05 -4.45 -17.13
C ALA A 137 7.01 -5.44 -18.29
N GLU A 138 8.12 -6.15 -18.53
CA GLU A 138 8.20 -7.20 -19.55
C GLU A 138 7.31 -8.41 -19.18
N ASP A 139 7.37 -8.85 -17.92
CA ASP A 139 6.52 -9.95 -17.41
C ASP A 139 5.03 -9.58 -17.52
N PHE A 140 4.66 -8.33 -17.17
CA PHE A 140 3.30 -7.83 -17.35
C PHE A 140 2.87 -7.83 -18.82
N ALA A 141 3.73 -7.35 -19.72
CA ALA A 141 3.42 -7.31 -21.15
C ALA A 141 3.26 -8.72 -21.75
N ASN A 142 4.04 -9.70 -21.27
CA ASN A 142 3.94 -11.10 -21.68
C ASN A 142 2.59 -11.72 -21.32
N ILE A 143 2.01 -11.35 -20.17
CA ILE A 143 0.67 -11.80 -19.76
C ILE A 143 -0.46 -10.91 -20.29
N GLY A 144 -0.18 -9.98 -21.21
CA GLY A 144 -1.20 -9.12 -21.81
C GLY A 144 -1.63 -7.94 -20.93
N ILE A 145 -0.83 -7.53 -19.95
CA ILE A 145 -1.10 -6.34 -19.13
C ILE A 145 -0.08 -5.26 -19.47
N THR A 146 -0.56 -4.05 -19.74
CA THR A 146 0.31 -2.89 -20.00
C THR A 146 -0.10 -1.69 -19.16
N MET A 147 0.81 -0.73 -18.99
CA MET A 147 0.52 0.51 -18.28
C MET A 147 0.27 1.64 -19.27
N GLY A 148 -0.87 2.32 -19.12
CA GLY A 148 -1.24 3.52 -19.86
C GLY A 148 -0.50 4.77 -19.37
N SER A 149 -0.67 5.88 -20.10
CA SER A 149 -0.06 7.18 -19.75
C SER A 149 -0.56 7.77 -18.43
N ASP A 150 -1.72 7.32 -17.95
CA ASP A 150 -2.31 7.70 -16.66
C ASP A 150 -1.84 6.82 -15.50
N ASN A 151 -0.85 5.95 -15.74
CA ASN A 151 -0.33 4.95 -14.81
C ASN A 151 -1.39 3.93 -14.37
N LYS A 152 -2.44 3.73 -15.16
CA LYS A 152 -3.40 2.64 -14.98
C LYS A 152 -3.01 1.44 -15.82
N LEU A 153 -3.41 0.26 -15.37
CA LEU A 153 -3.20 -0.99 -16.08
C LEU A 153 -4.32 -1.20 -17.10
N VAL A 154 -3.94 -1.72 -18.27
CA VAL A 154 -4.80 -2.03 -19.40
C VAL A 154 -4.60 -3.50 -19.75
N ILE A 155 -5.71 -4.23 -19.93
CA ILE A 155 -5.71 -5.65 -20.30
C ILE A 155 -5.90 -5.77 -21.81
N ASP A 156 -5.00 -6.50 -22.44
CA ASP A 156 -5.18 -7.12 -23.74
C ASP A 156 -5.82 -8.49 -23.50
N GLN A 157 -7.13 -8.60 -23.74
CA GLN A 157 -7.90 -9.81 -23.43
C GLN A 157 -7.44 -11.02 -24.22
N GLU A 158 -6.98 -10.83 -25.46
CA GLU A 158 -6.50 -11.92 -26.31
C GLU A 158 -5.18 -12.47 -25.77
N LYS A 159 -4.24 -11.60 -25.41
CA LYS A 159 -2.97 -12.02 -24.82
C LYS A 159 -3.12 -12.61 -23.43
N LEU A 160 -3.98 -12.02 -22.60
CA LEU A 160 -4.23 -12.54 -21.25
C LEU A 160 -4.87 -13.93 -21.30
N ALA A 161 -5.81 -14.16 -22.23
CA ALA A 161 -6.40 -15.49 -22.41
C ALA A 161 -5.39 -16.54 -22.91
N ALA A 162 -4.36 -16.12 -23.66
CA ALA A 162 -3.28 -16.96 -24.14
C ALA A 162 -2.08 -17.09 -23.16
N ALA A 163 -2.09 -16.35 -22.06
CA ALA A 163 -0.99 -16.32 -21.10
C ALA A 163 -0.89 -17.64 -20.31
N ASN A 164 0.34 -18.06 -19.98
CA ASN A 164 0.51 -19.26 -19.16
C ASN A 164 0.13 -18.96 -17.70
N PRO A 165 -0.66 -19.83 -17.05
CA PRO A 165 -1.03 -19.67 -15.64
C PRO A 165 0.16 -19.55 -14.69
N GLU A 166 1.22 -20.31 -14.95
CA GLU A 166 2.45 -20.28 -14.16
C GLU A 166 3.17 -18.92 -14.24
N ASP A 167 3.13 -18.24 -15.40
CA ASP A 167 3.70 -16.90 -15.56
C ASP A 167 2.89 -15.87 -14.77
N ILE A 168 1.55 -15.99 -14.77
CA ILE A 168 0.65 -15.18 -13.95
C ILE A 168 0.96 -15.39 -12.46
N LYS A 169 1.13 -16.63 -12.02
CA LYS A 169 1.47 -16.99 -10.64
C LYS A 169 2.82 -16.43 -10.22
N ALA A 170 3.83 -16.56 -11.08
CA ALA A 170 5.18 -16.06 -10.81
C ALA A 170 5.21 -14.53 -10.66
N LEU A 171 4.32 -13.82 -11.36
CA LEU A 171 4.22 -12.37 -11.32
C LEU A 171 3.32 -11.83 -10.20
N LEU A 172 2.15 -12.42 -9.99
CA LEU A 172 1.11 -11.89 -9.10
C LEU A 172 0.91 -12.70 -7.81
N GLY A 173 1.49 -13.90 -7.71
CA GLY A 173 1.42 -14.73 -6.51
C GLY A 173 2.21 -14.16 -5.34
N SER A 174 1.90 -14.63 -4.12
CA SER A 174 2.46 -14.09 -2.87
C SER A 174 3.98 -14.18 -2.75
N THR A 175 4.59 -15.12 -3.48
CA THR A 175 6.03 -15.34 -3.49
C THR A 175 6.78 -14.30 -4.32
N SER A 176 6.09 -13.65 -5.27
CA SER A 176 6.65 -12.68 -6.20
C SER A 176 7.16 -11.43 -5.48
N SER A 177 8.20 -10.80 -6.04
CA SER A 177 8.68 -9.51 -5.56
C SER A 177 7.64 -8.40 -5.77
N TYR A 178 6.85 -8.49 -6.83
CA TYR A 178 5.79 -7.54 -7.11
C TYR A 178 4.72 -7.56 -6.01
N TYR A 179 4.17 -8.73 -5.67
CA TYR A 179 3.21 -8.88 -4.58
C TYR A 179 3.74 -8.28 -3.27
N LYS A 180 4.97 -8.60 -2.90
CA LYS A 180 5.59 -8.11 -1.65
C LYS A 180 5.73 -6.60 -1.63
N ASN A 181 6.13 -6.00 -2.75
CA ASN A 181 6.21 -4.55 -2.88
C ASN A 181 4.82 -3.90 -2.75
N ILE A 182 3.81 -4.45 -3.42
CA ILE A 182 2.44 -3.95 -3.30
C ILE A 182 1.92 -4.07 -1.88
N ALA A 183 2.10 -5.22 -1.22
CA ALA A 183 1.71 -5.42 0.18
C ALA A 183 2.39 -4.40 1.10
N SER A 184 3.69 -4.19 0.95
CA SER A 184 4.44 -3.19 1.73
C SER A 184 3.96 -1.75 1.49
N THR A 185 3.62 -1.40 0.25
CA THR A 185 3.06 -0.08 -0.09
C THR A 185 1.65 0.07 0.51
N VAL A 186 0.81 -0.96 0.45
CA VAL A 186 -0.53 -0.96 1.07
C VAL A 186 -0.45 -0.80 2.58
N ASP A 187 0.45 -1.53 3.26
CA ASP A 187 0.68 -1.38 4.72
C ASP A 187 1.15 0.04 5.07
N SER A 188 1.95 0.65 4.21
CA SER A 188 2.41 2.04 4.37
C SER A 188 1.26 3.04 4.19
N ILE A 189 0.37 2.80 3.21
CA ILE A 189 -0.85 3.58 3.01
C ILE A 189 -1.73 3.50 4.25
N ASP A 190 -2.06 2.30 4.73
CA ASP A 190 -2.90 2.08 5.91
C ASP A 190 -2.31 2.79 7.13
N THR A 191 -1.01 2.65 7.35
CA THR A 191 -0.31 3.32 8.45
C THR A 191 -0.42 4.85 8.37
N ILE A 192 -0.19 5.44 7.19
CA ILE A 192 -0.24 6.89 7.01
C ILE A 192 -1.68 7.41 7.13
N VAL A 193 -2.64 6.71 6.54
CA VAL A 193 -4.06 7.08 6.57
C VAL A 193 -4.63 6.96 7.98
N ASN A 194 -4.39 5.85 8.69
CA ASN A 194 -4.86 5.68 10.08
C ASN A 194 -4.26 6.74 11.01
N LYS A 195 -2.97 7.06 10.86
CA LYS A 195 -2.34 8.15 11.61
C LYS A 195 -2.98 9.51 11.28
N ALA A 196 -3.28 9.75 10.00
CA ALA A 196 -3.95 10.98 9.57
C ALA A 196 -5.35 11.13 10.16
N MET A 197 -6.13 10.06 10.15
CA MET A 197 -7.45 10.04 10.76
C MET A 197 -7.37 10.31 12.27
N ALA A 198 -6.46 9.65 12.99
CA ALA A 198 -6.28 9.81 14.43
C ALA A 198 -5.87 11.24 14.88
N LEU A 199 -5.15 11.96 14.01
CA LEU A 199 -4.78 13.35 14.25
C LEU A 199 -5.94 14.31 13.92
N SER A 200 -6.70 14.02 12.87
CA SER A 200 -7.89 14.82 12.47
C SER A 200 -9.02 14.78 13.50
N SER A 201 -9.15 13.69 14.25
CA SER A 201 -10.17 13.51 15.29
C SER A 201 -9.85 14.19 16.62
N GLY A 202 -8.71 14.88 16.74
CA GLY A 202 -8.29 15.53 17.99
C GLY A 202 -8.00 14.55 19.14
N THR A 203 -7.97 13.25 18.85
CA THR A 203 -7.77 12.17 19.85
C THR A 203 -6.32 11.98 20.26
N TYR A 204 -5.36 12.60 19.55
CA TYR A 204 -4.02 12.84 20.06
C TYR A 204 -4.04 13.99 21.08
N SER A 205 -4.67 13.76 22.23
CA SER A 205 -4.29 14.50 23.45
C SER A 205 -2.91 13.99 23.89
N SER A 206 -2.12 14.80 24.60
CA SER A 206 -0.72 14.56 25.02
C SER A 206 -0.51 13.37 25.98
N SER A 207 -1.34 12.34 25.85
CA SER A 207 -1.43 11.16 26.69
C SER A 207 -1.18 9.84 25.97
N GLY A 208 -1.06 9.82 24.63
CA GLY A 208 -0.70 8.61 23.88
C GLY A 208 -1.63 7.41 24.07
N LEU A 209 -2.90 7.65 24.43
CA LEU A 209 -3.92 6.61 24.52
C LEU A 209 -4.71 6.60 23.22
N MET A 210 -4.67 5.47 22.51
CA MET A 210 -5.76 5.07 21.64
C MET A 210 -6.98 4.83 22.54
N LEU A 211 -8.07 5.54 22.27
CA LEU A 211 -9.38 5.22 22.85
C LEU A 211 -9.91 3.92 22.25
#